data_AF-X1FML6-F1
#
_entry.id   AF-X1FML6-F1
#
_cell.length_a   1.000
_cell.length_b   1.000
_cell.length_c   1.000
_cell.angle_alpha   90.00
_cell.angle_beta   90.00
_cell.angle_gamma   90.00
#
_symmetry.space_group_name_H-M   'P 1'
#
loop_
_entity.id
_entity.type
_entity.pdbx_description
1 polymer ?
#
loop_
_entity_poly.entity_id
_entity_poly.type
_entity_poly.pdbx_seq_one_letter_code
_entity_poly.pdbx_strand_id
1 'polypeptide(L)' 'MKQLNLLDDLKTKICVKCNESKPISEFYEKEDTNDKLSYCCKKCNKERNQLLKNGLKICNNCYKIKILREF' A
#
# COMPACT_ATOMS: atom_id res chain seq x y z
N MET A 1 17.75 15.24 10.13
CA MET A 1 16.67 15.34 11.13
C MET A 1 15.36 15.32 10.38
N LYS A 2 14.46 14.35 10.64
CA LYS A 2 13.14 14.32 9.99
C LYS A 2 12.36 15.53 10.51
N GLN A 3 12.13 16.49 9.63
CA GLN A 3 11.21 17.58 9.89
C GLN A 3 9.84 16.95 10.17
N LEU A 4 9.38 17.03 11.43
CA LEU A 4 8.03 16.60 11.80
C LEU A 4 7.05 17.63 11.21
N ASN A 5 6.54 17.36 10.01
CA ASN A 5 5.44 18.12 9.45
C ASN A 5 4.13 17.63 10.09
N LEU A 6 3.71 18.28 11.18
CA LEU A 6 2.44 18.03 11.87
C LEU A 6 1.21 18.03 10.93
N LEU A 7 1.31 18.66 9.76
CA LEU A 7 0.23 18.70 8.76
C LEU A 7 -0.01 17.36 8.07
N ASP A 8 1.02 16.50 7.97
CA ASP A 8 0.92 15.22 7.26
C ASP A 8 0.22 14.16 8.12
N ASP A 9 0.29 14.29 9.45
CA ASP A 9 -0.44 13.40 10.36
C ASP A 9 -1.94 13.76 10.47
N LEU A 10 -2.31 14.98 10.08
CA LEU A 10 -3.71 15.42 9.98
C LEU A 10 -4.36 15.01 8.64
N LYS A 11 -3.56 14.88 7.58
CA LYS A 11 -4.04 14.44 6.27
C LYS A 11 -4.09 12.92 6.22
N THR A 12 -5.28 12.37 6.00
CA THR A 12 -5.47 10.93 5.87
C THR A 12 -5.85 10.51 4.47
N LYS A 13 -5.44 9.30 4.07
CA LYS A 13 -5.83 8.63 2.84
C LYS A 13 -6.35 7.23 3.17
N ILE A 14 -7.35 6.77 2.44
CA ILE A 14 -7.88 5.40 2.58
C ILE A 14 -7.01 4.45 1.76
N CYS A 15 -6.50 3.40 2.40
CA CYS A 15 -5.78 2.33 1.71
C CYS A 15 -6.76 1.43 0.96
N VAL A 16 -6.65 1.32 -0.36
CA VAL A 16 -7.58 0.47 -1.15
C VAL A 16 -7.42 -1.04 -0.91
N LYS A 17 -6.39 -1.47 -0.17
CA LYS A 17 -6.12 -2.89 0.12
C LYS A 17 -6.70 -3.35 1.46
N CYS A 18 -6.53 -2.57 2.53
CA CYS A 18 -7.08 -2.89 3.85
C CYS A 18 -8.31 -2.06 4.22
N ASN A 19 -8.67 -1.08 3.39
CA ASN A 19 -9.82 -0.18 3.56
C ASN A 19 -9.80 0.67 4.84
N GLU A 20 -8.62 0.86 5.44
CA GLU A 20 -8.42 1.70 6.63
C GLU A 20 -8.01 3.12 6.22
N SER A 21 -8.54 4.13 6.93
CA SER A 21 -8.02 5.50 6.88
C SER A 21 -6.71 5.59 7.65
N LYS A 22 -5.65 6.09 7.01
CA LYS A 22 -4.32 6.23 7.61
C LYS A 22 -3.72 7.58 7.26
N PRO A 23 -2.80 8.13 8.09
CA PRO A 23 -2.01 9.29 7.73
C PRO A 23 -1.32 9.13 6.38
N ILE A 24 -1.16 10.21 5.61
CA ILE A 24 -0.45 10.14 4.31
C ILE A 24 1.02 9.70 4.48
N SER A 25 1.60 9.92 5.66
CA SER A 25 2.94 9.43 6.06
C SER A 25 3.05 7.89 6.03
N GLU A 26 1.93 7.16 6.10
CA GLU A 26 1.85 5.71 5.96
C GLU A 26 1.79 5.23 4.49
N PHE A 27 1.94 6.13 3.52
CA PHE A 27 1.96 5.82 2.08
C PHE A 27 3.33 6.16 1.49
N TYR A 28 3.72 5.45 0.42
CA TYR A 28 4.93 5.80 -0.33
C TYR A 28 4.61 6.93 -1.30
N GLU A 29 5.56 7.84 -1.50
CA GLU A 29 5.50 8.86 -2.56
C GLU A 29 5.55 8.19 -3.94
N LYS A 30 4.75 8.69 -4.87
CA LYS A 30 4.60 8.13 -6.22
C LYS A 30 4.20 9.22 -7.21
N GLU A 31 5.18 9.79 -7.92
CA GLU A 31 5.00 10.97 -8.79
C GLU A 31 3.99 10.78 -9.94
N ASP A 32 3.74 9.54 -10.36
CA ASP A 32 2.82 9.21 -11.45
C ASP A 32 1.35 9.16 -11.04
N THR A 33 1.03 9.55 -9.79
CA THR A 33 -0.34 9.59 -9.27
C THR A 33 -0.78 11.02 -9.01
N ASN A 34 -2.08 11.29 -9.20
CA ASN A 34 -2.64 12.64 -9.04
C ASN A 34 -2.37 13.26 -7.67
N ASP A 35 -2.35 12.44 -6.62
CA ASP A 35 -2.09 12.86 -5.24
C ASP A 35 -0.65 12.58 -4.79
N LYS A 36 0.22 12.15 -5.70
CA LYS A 36 1.62 11.80 -5.47
C LYS A 36 1.84 10.72 -4.41
N LEU A 37 0.84 9.89 -4.15
CA LEU A 37 0.89 8.86 -3.12
C LEU A 37 0.49 7.49 -3.70
N SER A 38 1.09 6.45 -3.13
CA SER A 38 0.70 5.08 -3.45
C SER A 38 -0.79 4.84 -3.14
N TYR A 39 -1.43 3.98 -3.94
CA TYR A 39 -2.81 3.57 -3.72
C TYR A 39 -3.01 2.75 -2.43
N CYS A 40 -1.94 2.21 -1.85
CA CYS A 40 -1.98 1.38 -0.64
C CYS A 40 -0.94 1.81 0.39
N CYS A 41 -1.20 1.52 1.66
CA CYS A 41 -0.29 1.83 2.74
C CYS A 41 0.99 0.98 2.68
N LYS A 42 2.04 1.45 3.34
CA LYS A 42 3.35 0.80 3.44
C LYS A 42 3.25 -0.64 3.92
N LYS A 43 2.38 -0.90 4.91
CA LYS A 43 2.10 -2.25 5.44
C LYS A 43 1.60 -3.19 4.34
N CYS A 44 0.51 -2.85 3.66
CA CYS A 44 -0.05 -3.67 2.58
C CYS A 44 0.92 -3.85 1.41
N ASN A 45 1.71 -2.82 1.10
CA ASN A 45 2.75 -2.92 0.08
C ASN A 45 3.84 -3.93 0.47
N LYS A 46 4.30 -3.90 1.73
CA LYS A 46 5.27 -4.87 2.27
C LYS A 46 4.74 -6.29 2.25
N GLU A 47 3.49 -6.52 2.68
CA GLU A 47 2.83 -7.83 2.64
C GLU A 47 2.75 -8.37 1.21
N ARG A 48 2.33 -7.53 0.26
CA ARG A 48 2.31 -7.88 -1.17
C ARG A 48 3.69 -8.27 -1.68
N ASN A 49 4.72 -7.49 -1.36
CA ASN A 49 6.09 -7.79 -1.79
C ASN A 49 6.61 -9.09 -1.16
N GLN A 50 6.24 -9.39 0.10
CA GLN A 50 6.61 -10.64 0.74
C GLN A 50 5.94 -11.86 0.08
N LEU A 51 4.66 -11.75 -0.29
CA LEU A 51 3.99 -12.80 -1.05
C LEU A 51 4.70 -13.07 -2.38
N LEU A 52 5.00 -12.02 -3.15
CA LEU A 52 5.68 -12.17 -4.44
C LEU A 52 7.06 -12.81 -4.30
N LYS A 53 7.84 -12.43 -3.28
CA LYS A 53 9.13 -13.07 -2.97
C LYS A 53 9.00 -14.56 -2.67
N ASN A 54 7.87 -14.95 -2.07
CA ASN A 54 7.57 -16.34 -1.76
C ASN A 54 6.88 -17.08 -2.93
N GLY A 55 6.80 -16.47 -4.12
CA GLY A 55 6.13 -17.07 -5.27
C GLY A 55 4.61 -17.15 -5.12
N LEU A 56 4.01 -16.27 -4.32
CA LEU A 56 2.58 -16.21 -4.05
C LEU A 56 1.99 -14.84 -4.48
N LYS A 57 0.69 -14.80 -4.79
CA LYS A 57 -0.03 -13.56 -5.12
C LYS A 57 -1.49 -13.67 -4.71
N ILE A 58 -2.11 -12.55 -4.32
CA ILE A 58 -3.55 -12.46 -4.05
C ILE A 58 -4.29 -12.32 -5.38
N CYS A 59 -5.30 -13.15 -5.60
CA CYS A 59 -6.18 -13.06 -6.75
C CYS A 59 -7.09 -11.85 -6.66
N ASN A 60 -7.08 -10.96 -7.66
CA ASN A 60 -7.98 -9.81 -7.67
C ASN A 60 -9.44 -10.18 -7.94
N ASN A 61 -9.73 -11.40 -8.43
CA ASN A 61 -11.10 -11.87 -8.70
C ASN A 61 -11.75 -12.54 -7.48
N CYS A 62 -11.00 -13.36 -6.73
CA CYS A 62 -11.55 -14.14 -5.61
C CYS A 62 -10.87 -13.86 -4.25
N TYR A 63 -9.90 -12.94 -4.20
CA TYR A 63 -9.17 -12.51 -3.00
C TYR A 63 -8.39 -13.60 -2.24
N LYS A 64 -8.27 -14.81 -2.81
CA LYS A 64 -7.44 -15.90 -2.26
C LYS A 64 -5.98 -15.75 -2.66
N ILE A 65 -5.07 -16.18 -1.78
CA ILE A 65 -3.65 -16.35 -2.10
C ILE A 65 -3.50 -17.60 -2.99
N LYS A 66 -2.81 -17.48 -4.12
CA LYS A 66 -2.43 -18.61 -4.99
C LYS A 66 -0.96 -18.53 -5.38
N ILE A 67 -0.47 -19.54 -6.09
CA ILE A 67 0.90 -19.55 -6.60
C ILE A 67 1.01 -18.52 -7.73
N LEU A 68 2.07 -17.71 -7.72
CA LEU A 68 2.31 -16.62 -8.67
C LEU A 68 2.27 -17.10 -10.13
N ARG A 69 2.76 -18.31 -10.40
CA ARG A 69 2.79 -18.91 -11.74
C ARG A 69 1.40 -19.28 -12.31
N GLU A 70 0.35 -19.17 -11.50
CA GLU A 70 -1.03 -19.52 -11.86
C GLU A 70 -1.90 -18.28 -12.15
N PHE A 71 -1.29 -17.09 -12.23
CA PHE A 71 -1.96 -15.79 -12.40
C PHE A 71 -1.76 -15.14 -13.76
#